data_AF-A0A1B6LUR2-F1
#
_entry.id   AF-A0A1B6LUR2-F1
#
_cell.length_a   1.000
_cell.length_b   1.000
_cell.length_c   1.000
_cell.angle_alpha   90.00
_cell.angle_beta   90.00
_cell.angle_gamma   90.00
#
_symmetry.space_group_name_H-M   'P 1'
#
loop_
_entity.id
_entity.type
_entity.pdbx_description
1 polymer ?
#
loop_
_entity_poly.entity_id
_entity_poly.type
_entity_poly.pdbx_seq_one_letter_code
_entity_poly.pdbx_strand_id
1 'polypeptide(L)'
;MKTSVVLIAVAFLAGVQGTCDPDTIKNIKAFWNGKAPQDILEHLNGTITYLTAPSYYAKNADSIECFQTILNGDSSATDIVIYHDDTTSANVNYQINEEDGFLTLTSDDFDAPEKVYILYLSNSVMAFFHCQDTATESFSGFAGVAVINASDDDIDDSPEIAKGLKAADAAIAAVKLVTLAGIDTNCGD
;
A
#
# COMPACT_ATOMS: atom_id res chain seq x y z
N MET A 1 6.40 -42.14 24.96
CA MET A 1 6.35 -40.83 24.27
C MET A 1 6.10 -41.07 22.79
N LYS A 2 4.94 -40.70 22.29
CA LYS A 2 4.68 -40.55 20.85
C LYS A 2 4.11 -39.15 20.66
N THR A 3 5.02 -38.25 20.33
CA THR A 3 4.73 -36.87 19.93
C THR A 3 4.23 -36.92 18.50
N SER A 4 2.97 -36.59 18.27
CA SER A 4 2.46 -36.29 16.94
C SER A 4 1.31 -35.31 17.07
N VAL A 5 1.68 -34.04 17.13
CA VAL A 5 0.80 -32.94 16.75
C VAL A 5 1.65 -32.07 15.84
N VAL A 6 1.44 -32.16 14.54
CA VAL A 6 1.60 -31.02 13.63
C VAL A 6 0.59 -31.23 12.51
N LEU A 7 -0.58 -30.64 12.68
CA LEU A 7 -1.46 -30.29 11.57
C LEU A 7 -1.71 -28.80 11.75
N ILE A 8 -0.77 -27.99 11.26
CA ILE A 8 -0.97 -26.56 11.12
C ILE A 8 -1.45 -26.37 9.69
N ALA A 9 -2.74 -26.61 9.50
CA ALA A 9 -3.46 -26.03 8.38
C ALA A 9 -3.64 -24.56 8.71
N VAL A 10 -2.81 -23.71 8.11
CA VAL A 10 -3.04 -22.27 8.10
C VAL A 10 -3.17 -21.87 6.64
N ALA A 11 -4.41 -21.95 6.16
CA ALA A 11 -4.84 -21.19 5.01
C ALA A 11 -5.13 -19.77 5.53
N PHE A 12 -4.24 -18.83 5.23
CA PHE A 12 -4.57 -17.40 5.22
C PHE A 12 -4.25 -16.88 3.84
N LEU A 13 -5.23 -17.00 2.94
CA LEU A 13 -5.27 -16.28 1.68
C LEU A 13 -6.20 -15.08 1.88
N ALA A 14 -5.62 -13.89 1.67
CA ALA A 14 -6.19 -12.61 1.20
C ALA A 14 -5.85 -11.38 2.09
N GLY A 15 -5.32 -10.33 1.42
CA GLY A 15 -5.48 -8.90 1.73
C GLY A 15 -5.08 -8.37 3.12
N VAL A 16 -3.92 -7.71 3.17
CA VAL A 16 -3.47 -6.62 4.07
C VAL A 16 -4.28 -6.32 5.36
N GLN A 17 -3.94 -6.96 6.49
CA GLN A 17 -4.69 -6.82 7.75
C GLN A 17 -4.15 -5.71 8.68
N GLY A 18 -4.89 -4.59 8.77
CA GLY A 18 -4.76 -3.57 9.81
C GLY A 18 -5.99 -2.66 9.85
N THR A 19 -6.59 -2.40 11.01
CA THR A 19 -7.85 -1.66 11.14
C THR A 19 -7.68 -0.16 11.05
N CYS A 20 -8.73 0.50 10.57
CA CYS A 20 -8.81 1.94 10.44
C CYS A 20 -8.94 2.63 11.81
N ASP A 21 -7.80 3.03 12.38
CA ASP A 21 -7.74 3.74 13.65
C ASP A 21 -8.42 5.13 13.56
N PRO A 22 -9.48 5.40 14.37
CA PRO A 22 -10.23 6.64 14.28
C PRO A 22 -9.39 7.90 14.59
N ASP A 23 -8.44 7.81 15.52
CA ASP A 23 -7.59 8.95 15.90
C ASP A 23 -6.60 9.30 14.78
N THR A 24 -6.03 8.29 14.12
CA THR A 24 -5.21 8.44 12.93
C THR A 24 -5.99 9.11 11.80
N ILE A 25 -7.20 8.60 11.47
CA ILE A 25 -8.05 9.20 10.43
C ILE A 25 -8.40 10.65 10.77
N LYS A 26 -8.70 10.94 12.04
CA LYS A 26 -8.96 12.30 12.51
C LYS A 26 -7.73 13.21 12.32
N ASN A 27 -6.53 12.73 12.62
CA ASN A 27 -5.30 13.48 12.42
C ASN A 27 -5.03 13.75 10.93
N ILE A 28 -5.25 12.76 10.07
CA ILE A 28 -5.13 12.91 8.61
C ILE A 28 -6.10 13.98 8.09
N LYS A 29 -7.38 13.88 8.47
CA LYS A 29 -8.41 14.87 8.07
C LYS A 29 -8.10 16.27 8.59
N ALA A 30 -7.55 16.38 9.80
CA ALA A 30 -7.11 17.66 10.36
C ALA A 30 -5.89 18.22 9.60
N PHE A 31 -4.94 17.36 9.21
CA PHE A 31 -3.78 17.73 8.40
C PHE A 31 -4.20 18.28 7.03
N TRP A 32 -5.19 17.67 6.37
CA TRP A 32 -5.75 18.20 5.12
C TRP A 32 -6.38 19.58 5.28
N ASN A 33 -6.84 19.93 6.49
CA ASN A 33 -7.44 21.23 6.79
C ASN A 33 -8.57 21.61 5.80
N GLY A 34 -9.43 20.64 5.48
CA GLY A 34 -10.54 20.79 4.51
C GLY A 34 -10.13 20.78 3.04
N LYS A 35 -8.86 20.53 2.73
CA LYS A 35 -8.33 20.38 1.37
C LYS A 35 -7.77 18.97 1.20
N ALA A 36 -8.68 18.00 1.22
CA ALA A 36 -8.32 16.62 0.91
C ALA A 36 -7.77 16.54 -0.52
N PRO A 37 -6.85 15.60 -0.82
CA PRO A 37 -6.49 15.27 -2.19
C PRO A 37 -7.73 14.92 -3.02
N GLN A 38 -7.68 15.26 -4.30
CA GLN A 38 -8.76 15.05 -5.28
C GLN A 38 -8.11 14.56 -6.58
N ASP A 39 -8.93 13.99 -7.46
CA ASP A 39 -8.51 13.45 -8.76
C ASP A 39 -7.41 12.39 -8.59
N ILE A 40 -7.49 11.61 -7.51
CA ILE A 40 -6.46 10.66 -7.10
C ILE A 40 -6.26 9.60 -8.18
N LEU A 41 -7.34 8.99 -8.66
CA LEU A 41 -7.29 7.93 -9.68
C LEU A 41 -6.69 8.41 -11.01
N GLU A 42 -6.89 9.69 -11.37
CA GLU A 42 -6.29 10.26 -12.57
C GLU A 42 -4.75 10.25 -12.49
N HIS A 43 -4.20 10.50 -11.30
CA HIS A 43 -2.75 10.50 -11.08
C HIS A 43 -2.17 9.09 -10.95
N LEU A 44 -2.96 8.11 -10.50
CA LEU A 44 -2.49 6.76 -10.23
C LEU A 44 -2.58 5.80 -11.42
N ASN A 45 -3.18 6.23 -12.53
CA ASN A 45 -3.37 5.36 -13.70
C ASN A 45 -2.04 4.80 -14.23
N GLY A 46 -1.94 3.47 -14.33
CA GLY A 46 -0.72 2.76 -14.72
C GLY A 46 -0.13 1.91 -13.59
N THR A 47 1.20 1.86 -13.51
CA THR A 47 1.92 1.02 -12.54
C THR A 47 2.31 1.83 -11.31
N ILE A 48 2.00 1.29 -10.13
CA ILE A 48 2.35 1.85 -8.84
C ILE A 48 3.35 0.88 -8.18
N THR A 49 4.59 1.30 -7.99
CA THR A 49 5.61 0.49 -7.29
C THR A 49 5.73 0.98 -5.84
N TYR A 50 5.52 0.07 -4.89
CA TYR A 50 5.57 0.42 -3.47
C TYR A 50 6.99 0.29 -2.94
N LEU A 51 7.40 1.28 -2.14
CA LEU A 51 8.72 1.31 -1.48
C LEU A 51 8.66 0.74 -0.06
N THR A 52 7.53 0.17 0.33
CA THR A 52 7.25 -0.29 1.68
C THR A 52 6.45 -1.58 1.59
N ALA A 53 6.85 -2.60 2.36
CA ALA A 53 6.12 -3.87 2.38
C ALA A 53 4.66 -3.66 2.82
N PRO A 54 3.68 -4.33 2.19
CA PRO A 54 2.33 -4.43 2.74
C PRO A 54 2.37 -5.05 4.14
N SER A 55 1.44 -4.66 5.01
CA SER A 55 1.39 -5.20 6.39
C SER A 55 1.29 -6.73 6.45
N TYR A 56 0.58 -7.34 5.49
CA TYR A 56 0.49 -8.80 5.35
C TYR A 56 1.86 -9.47 5.22
N TYR A 57 2.77 -8.83 4.49
CA TYR A 57 4.12 -9.34 4.27
C TYR A 57 5.15 -8.78 5.25
N ALA A 58 4.76 -7.96 6.23
CA ALA A 58 5.72 -7.30 7.13
C ALA A 58 6.68 -8.27 7.85
N LYS A 59 6.27 -9.52 8.08
CA LYS A 59 7.11 -10.57 8.69
C LYS A 59 8.06 -11.25 7.72
N ASN A 60 7.80 -11.15 6.42
CA ASN A 60 8.56 -11.76 5.33
C ASN A 60 9.04 -10.68 4.32
N ALA A 61 9.14 -9.42 4.74
CA ALA A 61 9.49 -8.30 3.86
C ALA A 61 10.84 -8.55 3.16
N ASP A 62 11.80 -9.15 3.87
CA ASP A 62 13.13 -9.52 3.35
C ASP A 62 13.10 -10.57 2.23
N SER A 63 11.95 -11.17 1.92
CA SER A 63 11.79 -12.10 0.79
C SER A 63 11.20 -11.43 -0.45
N ILE A 64 10.69 -10.21 -0.32
CA ILE A 64 10.03 -9.46 -1.39
C ILE A 64 11.07 -8.61 -2.10
N GLU A 65 11.20 -8.85 -3.40
CA GLU A 65 12.02 -8.04 -4.28
C GLU A 65 11.24 -6.84 -4.83
N CYS A 66 9.93 -7.01 -5.08
CA CYS A 66 9.10 -5.92 -5.55
C CYS A 66 7.61 -6.15 -5.20
N PHE A 67 6.91 -5.05 -4.94
CA PHE A 67 5.45 -5.03 -4.86
C PHE A 67 4.89 -3.92 -5.74
N GLN A 68 3.96 -4.28 -6.61
CA GLN A 68 3.32 -3.38 -7.56
C GLN A 68 1.80 -3.54 -7.58
N THR A 69 1.11 -2.44 -7.81
CA THR A 69 -0.29 -2.43 -8.27
C THR A 69 -0.31 -1.97 -9.73
N ILE A 70 -1.01 -2.69 -10.59
CA ILE A 70 -1.37 -2.22 -11.93
C ILE A 70 -2.81 -1.72 -11.88
N LEU A 71 -3.01 -0.41 -12.04
CA LEU A 71 -4.33 0.22 -12.13
C LEU A 71 -4.75 0.37 -13.61
N ASN A 72 -5.87 -0.24 -13.95
CA ASN A 72 -6.48 -0.12 -15.26
C ASN A 72 -7.41 1.10 -15.33
N GLY A 73 -7.62 1.63 -16.54
CA GLY A 73 -8.46 2.81 -16.78
C GLY A 73 -9.96 2.64 -16.47
N ASP A 74 -10.41 1.43 -16.11
CA ASP A 74 -11.77 1.14 -15.64
C ASP A 74 -11.88 1.09 -14.10
N SER A 75 -10.84 1.54 -13.39
CA SER A 75 -10.72 1.48 -11.92
C SER A 75 -10.59 0.07 -11.34
N SER A 76 -10.38 -0.95 -12.18
CA SER A 76 -9.90 -2.25 -11.71
C SER A 76 -8.39 -2.21 -11.49
N ALA A 77 -7.92 -2.94 -10.49
CA ALA A 77 -6.50 -3.04 -10.19
C ALA A 77 -6.09 -4.47 -9.82
N THR A 78 -4.83 -4.76 -10.08
CA THR A 78 -4.20 -6.06 -9.78
C THR A 78 -2.90 -5.84 -9.01
N ASP A 79 -2.76 -6.55 -7.90
CA ASP A 79 -1.54 -6.57 -7.11
C ASP A 79 -0.60 -7.70 -7.54
N ILE A 80 0.67 -7.36 -7.72
CA ILE A 80 1.76 -8.25 -8.12
C ILE A 80 2.86 -8.16 -7.07
N VAL A 81 3.27 -9.32 -6.55
CA VAL A 81 4.43 -9.46 -5.66
C VAL A 81 5.47 -10.33 -6.36
N ILE A 82 6.70 -9.84 -6.39
CA ILE A 82 7.87 -10.55 -6.91
C ILE A 82 8.78 -10.83 -5.73
N TYR A 83 9.20 -12.09 -5.60
CA TYR A 83 10.10 -12.54 -4.54
C TYR A 83 11.51 -12.75 -5.11
N HIS A 84 12.53 -12.66 -4.26
CA HIS A 84 13.93 -12.85 -4.62
C HIS A 84 14.29 -14.26 -5.17
N ASP A 85 13.36 -15.22 -5.15
CA ASP A 85 13.50 -16.52 -5.79
C ASP A 85 12.91 -16.58 -7.20
N ASP A 86 12.69 -15.40 -7.80
CA ASP A 86 12.08 -15.15 -9.11
C ASP A 86 10.63 -15.64 -9.22
N THR A 87 9.97 -15.94 -8.09
CA THR A 87 8.54 -16.27 -8.11
C THR A 87 7.70 -15.00 -8.16
N THR A 88 6.68 -15.01 -9.02
CA THR A 88 5.69 -13.93 -9.13
C THR A 88 4.33 -14.43 -8.68
N SER A 89 3.68 -13.67 -7.81
CA SER A 89 2.31 -13.92 -7.38
C SER A 89 1.44 -12.72 -7.72
N ALA A 90 0.48 -12.91 -8.64
CA ALA A 90 -0.65 -12.02 -8.78
C ALA A 90 -1.67 -12.39 -7.69
N ASN A 91 -1.79 -11.55 -6.67
CA ASN A 91 -2.42 -11.97 -5.42
C ASN A 91 -3.89 -11.58 -5.34
N VAL A 92 -4.29 -10.44 -5.91
CA VAL A 92 -5.66 -9.94 -5.76
C VAL A 92 -6.06 -9.07 -6.95
N ASN A 93 -7.29 -9.27 -7.44
CA ASN A 93 -7.97 -8.31 -8.30
C ASN A 93 -9.03 -7.57 -7.49
N TYR A 94 -9.09 -6.26 -7.60
CA TYR A 94 -10.05 -5.44 -6.87
C TYR A 94 -10.53 -4.24 -7.70
N GLN A 95 -11.63 -3.65 -7.25
CA GLN A 95 -12.17 -2.40 -7.78
C GLN A 95 -11.81 -1.27 -6.84
N ILE A 96 -11.48 -0.11 -7.39
CA ILE A 96 -11.17 1.10 -6.63
C ILE A 96 -12.28 2.13 -6.86
N ASN A 97 -12.78 2.70 -5.76
CA ASN A 97 -13.65 3.86 -5.78
C ASN A 97 -12.94 5.04 -5.11
N GLU A 98 -12.98 6.21 -5.73
CA GLU A 98 -12.44 7.43 -5.15
C GLU A 98 -13.46 8.13 -4.26
N GLU A 99 -12.99 8.58 -3.10
CA GLU A 99 -13.70 9.44 -2.16
C GLU A 99 -12.78 10.61 -1.75
N ASP A 100 -13.32 11.60 -1.04
CA ASP A 100 -12.57 12.79 -0.65
C ASP A 100 -11.30 12.46 0.17
N GLY A 101 -10.15 12.48 -0.51
CA GLY A 101 -8.82 12.23 0.05
C GLY A 101 -8.45 10.76 0.28
N PHE A 102 -9.29 9.80 -0.13
CA PHE A 102 -8.98 8.39 0.03
C PHE A 102 -9.62 7.52 -1.04
N LEU A 103 -9.07 6.32 -1.20
CA LEU A 103 -9.58 5.29 -2.10
C LEU A 103 -10.21 4.17 -1.27
N THR A 104 -11.31 3.61 -1.75
CA THR A 104 -11.93 2.40 -1.19
C THR A 104 -11.72 1.24 -2.16
N LEU A 105 -11.09 0.18 -1.70
CA LEU A 105 -10.74 -1.01 -2.46
C LEU A 105 -11.72 -2.14 -2.09
N THR A 106 -12.33 -2.77 -3.10
CA THR A 106 -13.30 -3.84 -2.90
C THR A 106 -12.98 -5.05 -3.78
N SER A 107 -12.96 -6.23 -3.17
CA SER A 107 -12.80 -7.52 -3.83
C SER A 107 -13.63 -8.58 -3.10
N ASP A 108 -14.05 -9.62 -3.82
CA ASP A 108 -14.63 -10.82 -3.22
C ASP A 108 -13.61 -11.59 -2.36
N ASP A 109 -12.31 -11.33 -2.58
CA ASP A 109 -11.22 -11.90 -1.77
C ASP A 109 -11.02 -11.15 -0.44
N PHE A 110 -11.56 -9.94 -0.29
CA PHE A 110 -11.40 -9.18 0.96
C PHE A 110 -12.49 -9.52 1.97
N ASP A 111 -12.09 -9.73 3.22
CA ASP A 111 -13.05 -9.89 4.33
C ASP A 111 -13.91 -8.64 4.55
N ALA A 112 -13.39 -7.46 4.20
CA ALA A 112 -14.09 -6.18 4.19
C ALA A 112 -13.37 -5.17 3.28
N PRO A 113 -14.04 -4.08 2.86
CA PRO A 113 -13.40 -3.04 2.07
C PRO A 113 -12.16 -2.46 2.76
N GLU A 114 -11.11 -2.29 1.97
CA GLU A 114 -9.89 -1.62 2.39
C GLU A 114 -9.94 -0.13 1.99
N LYS A 115 -9.19 0.71 2.71
CA LYS A 115 -9.16 2.17 2.55
C LYS A 115 -7.73 2.67 2.50
N VAL A 116 -7.40 3.42 1.45
CA VAL A 116 -6.09 4.04 1.25
C VAL A 116 -6.26 5.56 1.34
N TYR A 117 -5.90 6.13 2.49
CA TYR A 117 -5.90 7.57 2.74
C TYR A 117 -4.64 8.22 2.15
N ILE A 118 -4.81 9.25 1.33
CA ILE A 118 -3.71 9.92 0.64
C ILE A 118 -3.19 11.08 1.49
N LEU A 119 -1.91 11.02 1.83
CA LEU A 119 -1.22 12.02 2.65
C LEU A 119 -0.46 13.03 1.78
N TYR A 120 0.07 12.54 0.66
CA TYR A 120 0.78 13.33 -0.34
C TYR A 120 0.58 12.69 -1.71
N LEU A 121 0.39 13.51 -2.73
CA LEU A 121 0.27 13.07 -4.11
C LEU A 121 0.96 14.07 -5.03
N SER A 122 1.72 13.52 -5.96
CA SER A 122 2.34 14.21 -7.09
C SER A 122 2.21 13.31 -8.33
N ASN A 123 2.76 13.72 -9.47
CA ASN A 123 2.72 12.91 -10.68
C ASN A 123 3.50 11.59 -10.58
N SER A 124 4.45 11.48 -9.65
CA SER A 124 5.38 10.35 -9.58
C SER A 124 5.51 9.72 -8.20
N VAL A 125 4.96 10.33 -7.15
CA VAL A 125 5.08 9.85 -5.77
C VAL A 125 3.77 10.02 -5.03
N MET A 126 3.40 9.00 -4.27
CA MET A 126 2.27 8.97 -3.35
C MET A 126 2.74 8.56 -1.94
N ALA A 127 2.26 9.27 -0.92
CA ALA A 127 2.32 8.82 0.47
C ALA A 127 0.91 8.46 0.94
N PHE A 128 0.79 7.34 1.65
CA PHE A 128 -0.52 6.81 2.01
C PHE A 128 -0.56 6.21 3.41
N PHE A 129 -1.78 6.08 3.92
CA PHE A 129 -2.13 5.23 5.06
C PHE A 129 -3.20 4.24 4.62
N HIS A 130 -2.91 2.95 4.72
CA HIS A 130 -3.79 1.87 4.29
C HIS A 130 -4.31 1.09 5.50
N CYS A 131 -5.63 0.92 5.57
CA CYS A 131 -6.34 0.20 6.61
C CYS A 131 -7.61 -0.48 6.09
N GLN A 132 -8.21 -1.38 6.86
CA GLN A 132 -9.45 -2.07 6.55
C GLN A 132 -10.59 -1.61 7.47
N ASP A 133 -11.80 -1.48 6.94
CA ASP A 133 -13.00 -1.04 7.68
C ASP A 133 -13.67 -2.21 8.42
N THR A 134 -12.96 -2.83 9.38
CA THR A 134 -13.50 -3.92 10.21
C THR A 134 -13.58 -3.58 11.69
N ALA A 135 -14.55 -4.19 12.37
CA ALA A 135 -14.74 -4.07 13.81
C ALA A 135 -13.95 -5.10 14.63
N THR A 136 -13.27 -6.06 13.98
CA THR A 136 -12.90 -7.34 14.61
C THR A 136 -11.42 -7.65 14.70
N GLU A 137 -10.52 -6.79 14.22
CA GLU A 137 -9.08 -7.02 14.32
C GLU A 137 -8.32 -5.90 15.03
N SER A 138 -7.20 -6.26 15.68
CA SER A 138 -6.43 -5.39 16.59
C SER A 138 -5.07 -4.94 16.04
N PHE A 139 -4.80 -5.19 14.76
CA PHE A 139 -3.57 -4.72 14.12
C PHE A 139 -3.78 -3.31 13.56
N SER A 140 -2.81 -2.42 13.73
CA SER A 140 -2.88 -1.06 13.18
C SER A 140 -2.68 -1.09 11.67
N GLY A 141 -3.45 -0.28 10.92
CA GLY A 141 -3.15 0.03 9.53
C GLY A 141 -1.70 0.51 9.36
N PHE A 142 -1.21 0.50 8.13
CA PHE A 142 0.19 0.83 7.83
C PHE A 142 0.30 2.06 6.95
N ALA A 143 1.42 2.75 7.06
CA ALA A 143 1.77 3.87 6.20
C ALA A 143 2.94 3.49 5.31
N GLY A 144 2.99 4.07 4.12
CA GLY A 144 4.05 3.81 3.17
C GLY A 144 4.13 4.88 2.09
N VAL A 145 5.10 4.68 1.21
CA VAL A 145 5.34 5.49 0.04
C VAL A 145 5.35 4.59 -1.19
N ALA A 146 4.84 5.10 -2.29
CA ALA A 146 4.89 4.45 -3.59
C ALA A 146 5.29 5.46 -4.66
N VAL A 147 5.89 4.96 -5.74
CA VAL A 147 6.17 5.71 -6.95
C VAL A 147 5.20 5.30 -8.06
N ILE A 148 4.94 6.21 -8.98
CA ILE A 148 3.94 6.03 -10.03
C ILE A 148 4.63 6.10 -11.38
N ASN A 149 4.43 5.08 -12.22
CA ASN A 149 4.93 4.98 -13.59
C ASN A 149 6.43 5.28 -13.72
N ALA A 150 7.23 4.75 -12.79
CA ALA A 150 8.67 4.95 -12.70
C ALA A 150 9.40 3.61 -12.90
N SER A 151 10.49 3.64 -13.66
CA SER A 151 11.48 2.54 -13.70
C SER A 151 12.41 2.60 -12.48
N ASP A 152 13.20 1.54 -12.24
CA ASP A 152 14.19 1.54 -11.16
C ASP A 152 15.21 2.67 -11.30
N ASP A 153 15.70 2.92 -12.52
CA ASP A 153 16.59 4.05 -12.82
C ASP A 153 15.92 5.40 -12.47
N ASP A 154 14.62 5.55 -12.72
CA ASP A 154 13.91 6.78 -12.35
C ASP A 154 13.85 6.94 -10.82
N ILE A 155 13.62 5.87 -10.08
CA ILE A 155 13.54 5.89 -8.61
C ILE A 155 14.87 6.36 -8.01
N ASP A 156 15.98 5.87 -8.54
CA ASP A 156 17.33 6.16 -8.04
C ASP A 156 17.84 7.54 -8.47
N ASP A 157 17.61 7.94 -9.72
CA ASP A 157 18.30 9.10 -10.31
C ASP A 157 17.40 10.34 -10.48
N SER A 158 16.06 10.21 -10.45
CA SER A 158 15.17 11.34 -10.74
C SER A 158 15.14 12.37 -9.60
N PRO A 159 15.55 13.63 -9.85
CA PRO A 159 15.45 14.69 -8.84
C PRO A 159 14.00 15.03 -8.47
N GLU A 160 13.05 14.76 -9.39
CA GLU A 160 11.62 14.95 -9.14
C GLU A 160 11.09 13.92 -8.14
N ILE A 161 11.39 12.64 -8.36
CA ILE A 161 11.01 11.56 -7.44
C ILE A 161 11.69 11.79 -6.08
N ALA A 162 13.00 12.06 -6.03
CA ALA A 162 13.70 12.32 -4.77
C ALA A 162 13.09 13.48 -3.97
N LYS A 163 12.66 14.56 -4.64
CA LYS A 163 11.94 15.67 -4.01
C LYS A 163 10.56 15.24 -3.52
N GLY A 164 9.84 14.45 -4.31
CA GLY A 164 8.53 13.89 -3.98
C GLY A 164 8.61 12.98 -2.74
N LEU A 165 9.58 12.06 -2.69
CA LEU A 165 9.82 11.17 -1.55
C LEU A 165 10.09 11.95 -0.26
N LYS A 166 10.90 13.00 -0.33
CA LYS A 166 11.13 13.88 0.83
C LYS A 166 9.85 14.58 1.32
N ALA A 167 8.96 14.97 0.41
CA ALA A 167 7.69 15.58 0.75
C ALA A 167 6.69 14.54 1.31
N ALA A 168 6.69 13.33 0.76
CA ALA A 168 5.95 12.18 1.26
C ALA A 168 6.31 11.85 2.71
N ASP A 169 7.61 11.73 3.02
CA ASP A 169 8.10 11.49 4.38
C ASP A 169 7.66 12.59 5.36
N ALA A 170 7.73 13.86 4.93
CA ALA A 170 7.30 14.98 5.75
C ALA A 170 5.78 14.95 6.03
N ALA A 171 4.97 14.53 5.07
CA ALA A 171 3.53 14.37 5.24
C ALA A 171 3.20 13.25 6.24
N ILE A 172 3.84 12.08 6.11
CA ILE A 172 3.71 10.95 7.05
C ILE A 172 4.09 11.37 8.46
N ALA A 173 5.23 12.06 8.62
CA ALA A 173 5.69 12.55 9.92
C ALA A 173 4.73 13.58 10.55
N ALA A 174 4.12 14.45 9.74
CA ALA A 174 3.18 15.46 10.22
C ALA A 174 1.91 14.85 10.85
N VAL A 175 1.47 13.69 10.37
CA VAL A 175 0.35 12.93 10.94
C VAL A 175 0.79 11.88 11.97
N LYS A 176 2.08 11.85 12.32
CA LYS A 176 2.70 10.95 13.32
C LYS A 176 2.57 9.47 13.00
N LEU A 177 2.55 9.14 11.72
CA LEU A 177 2.58 7.76 11.26
C LEU A 177 4.02 7.24 11.20
N VAL A 178 4.16 5.93 11.39
CA VAL A 178 5.42 5.22 11.22
C VAL A 178 5.27 4.31 10.01
N THR A 179 6.23 4.36 9.09
CA THR A 179 6.26 3.47 7.94
C THR A 179 6.71 2.08 8.35
N LEU A 180 6.22 1.06 7.63
CA LEU A 180 6.79 -0.28 7.74
C LEU A 180 8.20 -0.32 7.12
N ALA A 181 8.84 -1.48 7.24
CA ALA A 181 10.12 -1.72 6.60
C ALA A 181 10.01 -1.51 5.08
N GLY A 182 11.07 -0.91 4.52
CA GLY A 182 11.23 -0.81 3.08
C GLY A 182 11.40 -2.20 2.46
N ILE A 183 11.08 -2.28 1.17
CA ILE A 183 11.36 -3.42 0.30
C ILE A 183 12.28 -2.96 -0.82
N ASP A 184 12.89 -3.92 -1.51
CA ASP A 184 13.54 -3.64 -2.78
C ASP A 184 12.47 -3.18 -3.82
N THR A 185 12.93 -2.58 -4.91
CA THR A 185 12.06 -2.08 -5.99
C THR A 185 12.32 -2.75 -7.31
N ASN A 186 13.35 -3.61 -7.42
CA ASN A 186 13.71 -4.30 -8.65
C ASN A 186 12.59 -5.25 -9.10
N CYS A 187 11.71 -4.79 -9.97
CA CYS A 187 10.53 -5.56 -10.39
C CYS A 187 10.82 -6.54 -11.55
N GLY A 188 12.10 -6.87 -11.79
CA GLY A 188 12.54 -7.67 -12.91
C GLY A 188 12.47 -6.89 -14.23
N ASP A 189 13.57 -6.93 -15.01
CA ASP A 189 13.65 -6.34 -16.36
C ASP A 189 12.71 -7.02 -17.38
#